data_AF-A0AAD7IEM3-F1
#
_entry.id   AF-A0AAD7IEM3-F1
#
_cell.length_a   1.000
_cell.length_b   1.000
_cell.length_c   1.000
_cell.angle_alpha   90.00
_cell.angle_beta   90.00
_cell.angle_gamma   90.00
#
_symmetry.space_group_name_H-M   'P 1'
#
loop_
_entity.id
_entity.type
_entity.pdbx_description
1 polymer ?
#
loop_
_entity_poly.entity_id
_entity_poly.type
_entity_poly.pdbx_seq_one_letter_code
_entity_poly.pdbx_strand_id
1 'polypeptide(L)'
;MRFLYSTDETIPKSANEEEDALALLETFSADVSSLGPAPDERSCLQASYTIIYEIMRYLARHGEGSEAYLSIFMNSEAPENSNIGRARKSVFQLTKHLVRMLSSVGSLRTSQPVILGLVGALEPYITVYDGEGDAQGWKNFWSQTQPVLLELGAQLSEEVVQTPD
;
A
#
# COMPACT_ATOMS: atom_id res chain seq x y z
N MET A 1 28.38 19.42 -32.70
CA MET A 1 27.12 18.94 -32.13
C MET A 1 26.81 17.57 -32.71
N ARG A 2 26.90 16.52 -31.89
CA ARG A 2 26.52 15.14 -32.23
C ARG A 2 25.63 14.69 -31.09
N PHE A 3 24.35 14.48 -31.37
CA PHE A 3 23.40 13.89 -30.43
C PHE A 3 23.77 12.41 -30.28
N LEU A 4 24.22 12.02 -29.09
CA LEU A 4 24.22 10.63 -28.66
C LEU A 4 22.88 10.41 -27.99
N TYR A 5 21.93 9.83 -28.72
CA TYR A 5 20.79 9.17 -28.11
C TYR A 5 21.36 7.95 -27.37
N SER A 6 21.50 8.06 -26.06
CA SER A 6 21.57 6.88 -25.20
C SER A 6 20.16 6.32 -25.17
N THR A 7 19.91 5.28 -25.96
CA THR A 7 18.79 4.38 -25.77
C THR A 7 19.08 3.59 -24.50
N ASP A 8 18.83 4.21 -23.36
CA ASP A 8 18.67 3.46 -22.12
C ASP A 8 17.25 2.89 -22.16
N GLU A 9 17.14 1.72 -22.81
CA GLU A 9 16.05 0.80 -22.56
C GLU A 9 16.12 0.43 -21.09
N THR A 10 15.39 1.18 -20.24
CA THR A 10 15.16 0.81 -18.86
C THR A 10 14.59 -0.60 -18.84
N ILE A 11 15.45 -1.51 -18.38
CA ILE A 11 15.33 -2.97 -18.42
C ILE A 11 13.93 -3.39 -17.97
N PRO A 12 13.14 -4.09 -18.81
CA PRO A 12 12.00 -4.83 -18.30
C PRO A 12 12.56 -5.90 -17.37
N LYS A 13 12.27 -5.81 -16.07
CA LYS A 13 12.39 -6.96 -15.16
C LYS A 13 11.76 -8.16 -15.86
N SER A 14 12.41 -9.32 -15.78
CA SER A 14 11.88 -10.50 -16.46
C SER A 14 10.42 -10.71 -16.04
N ALA A 15 9.55 -11.17 -16.95
CA ALA A 15 8.14 -11.40 -16.64
C ALA A 15 7.95 -12.28 -15.38
N ASN A 16 8.94 -13.13 -15.08
CA ASN A 16 9.01 -13.94 -13.87
C ASN A 16 9.18 -13.08 -12.59
N GLU A 17 10.04 -12.06 -12.58
CA GLU A 17 10.23 -11.19 -11.41
C GLU A 17 8.99 -10.36 -11.06
N GLU A 18 8.23 -9.94 -12.08
CA GLU A 18 6.98 -9.21 -11.88
C GLU A 18 5.91 -10.11 -11.26
N GLU A 19 5.80 -11.35 -11.77
CA GLU A 19 4.86 -12.34 -11.25
C GLU A 19 5.24 -12.79 -9.84
N ASP A 20 6.53 -13.01 -9.56
CA ASP A 20 7.02 -13.38 -8.23
C ASP A 20 6.75 -12.28 -7.20
N ALA A 21 7.02 -11.01 -7.55
CA ALA A 21 6.74 -9.88 -6.67
C ALA A 21 5.25 -9.72 -6.38
N LEU A 22 4.40 -9.94 -7.39
CA LEU A 22 2.95 -9.92 -7.22
C LEU A 22 2.47 -11.07 -6.34
N ALA A 23 2.98 -12.29 -6.55
CA ALA A 23 2.64 -13.46 -5.73
C ALA A 23 3.02 -13.27 -4.26
N LEU A 24 4.14 -12.60 -3.98
CA LEU A 24 4.52 -12.22 -2.62
C LEU A 24 3.54 -11.22 -1.99
N LEU A 25 3.13 -10.19 -2.74
CA LEU A 25 2.15 -9.21 -2.26
C LEU A 25 0.78 -9.86 -1.99
N GLU A 26 0.34 -10.76 -2.86
CA GLU A 26 -0.92 -11.51 -2.70
C GLU A 26 -0.88 -12.44 -1.50
N THR A 27 0.21 -13.21 -1.35
CA THR A 27 0.43 -14.08 -0.18
C THR A 27 0.40 -13.25 1.11
N PHE A 28 1.15 -12.14 1.14
CA PHE A 28 1.18 -11.26 2.31
C PHE A 28 -0.21 -10.68 2.63
N SER A 29 -0.95 -10.24 1.60
CA SER A 29 -2.32 -9.75 1.77
C SER A 29 -3.27 -10.83 2.32
N ALA A 30 -3.12 -12.08 1.87
CA ALA A 30 -3.92 -13.20 2.34
C ALA A 30 -3.58 -13.55 3.81
N ASP A 31 -2.29 -13.63 4.13
CA ASP A 31 -1.79 -13.92 5.47
C ASP A 31 -2.28 -12.87 6.47
N VAL A 32 -2.08 -11.59 6.17
CA VAL A 32 -2.55 -10.48 7.00
C VAL A 32 -4.07 -10.54 7.21
N SER A 33 -4.83 -10.86 6.17
CA SER A 33 -6.30 -10.99 6.26
C SER A 33 -6.74 -12.14 7.17
N SER A 34 -5.89 -13.15 7.35
CA SER A 34 -6.14 -14.29 8.25
C SER A 34 -5.73 -14.02 9.71
N LEU A 35 -4.98 -12.94 9.96
CA LEU A 35 -4.57 -12.58 11.31
C LEU A 35 -5.78 -12.09 12.12
N GLY A 36 -5.83 -12.54 13.37
CA GLY A 36 -6.71 -11.97 14.38
C GLY A 36 -6.29 -10.54 14.78
N PRO A 37 -7.04 -9.88 15.67
CA PRO A 37 -6.65 -8.58 16.20
C PRO A 37 -5.29 -8.66 16.88
N ALA A 38 -4.48 -7.61 16.73
CA ALA A 38 -3.20 -7.50 17.41
C ALA A 38 -3.38 -7.57 18.94
N PRO A 39 -2.49 -8.28 19.65
CA PRO A 39 -2.65 -8.51 21.10
C PRO A 39 -2.52 -7.24 21.94
N ASP A 40 -1.79 -6.25 21.44
CA ASP A 40 -1.48 -4.99 22.11
C ASP A 40 -1.20 -3.87 21.11
N GLU A 41 -1.09 -2.65 21.63
CA GLU A 41 -0.84 -1.44 20.84
C GLU A 41 0.47 -1.46 20.06
N ARG A 42 1.57 -1.93 20.66
CA ARG A 42 2.88 -1.97 20.00
C ARG A 42 2.85 -2.94 18.83
N SER A 43 2.34 -4.14 19.06
CA SER A 43 2.14 -5.15 18.02
C SER A 43 1.28 -4.62 16.89
N CYS A 44 0.24 -3.84 17.20
CA CYS A 44 -0.64 -3.20 16.21
C CYS A 44 0.10 -2.15 15.37
N LEU A 45 0.85 -1.25 16.00
CA LEU A 45 1.62 -0.20 15.32
C LEU A 45 2.70 -0.81 14.41
N GLN A 46 3.42 -1.83 14.90
CA GLN A 46 4.45 -2.52 14.12
C GLN A 46 3.87 -3.29 12.93
N ALA A 47 2.76 -4.00 13.11
CA ALA A 47 2.07 -4.68 12.01
C ALA A 47 1.55 -3.67 10.98
N SER A 48 0.98 -2.55 11.45
CA SER A 48 0.50 -1.45 10.60
C SER A 48 1.62 -0.85 9.75
N TYR A 49 2.77 -0.58 10.37
CA TYR A 49 3.96 -0.10 9.67
C TYR A 49 4.44 -1.10 8.62
N THR A 50 4.48 -2.38 8.97
CA THR A 50 4.88 -3.46 8.06
C THR A 50 3.97 -3.51 6.83
N ILE A 51 2.65 -3.38 7.01
CA ILE A 51 1.70 -3.35 5.89
C ILE A 51 2.00 -2.19 4.93
N ILE A 52 2.16 -0.96 5.46
CA ILE A 52 2.45 0.20 4.61
C ILE A 52 3.80 0.05 3.93
N TYR A 53 4.82 -0.40 4.65
CA TYR A 53 6.14 -0.66 4.10
C TYR A 53 6.07 -1.66 2.93
N GLU A 54 5.32 -2.76 3.06
CA GLU A 54 5.18 -3.75 1.99
C GLU A 54 4.46 -3.19 0.75
N ILE A 55 3.42 -2.37 0.94
CA ILE A 55 2.77 -1.65 -0.17
C ILE A 55 3.80 -0.75 -0.89
N MET A 56 4.54 0.08 -0.15
CA MET A 56 5.48 1.02 -0.73
C MET A 56 6.67 0.31 -1.39
N ARG A 57 7.19 -0.75 -0.76
CA ARG A 57 8.27 -1.60 -1.30
C ARG A 57 7.85 -2.23 -2.62
N TYR A 58 6.63 -2.77 -2.69
CA TYR A 58 6.10 -3.31 -3.94
C TYR A 58 6.05 -2.23 -5.02
N LEU A 59 5.45 -1.07 -4.74
CA LEU A 59 5.28 0.01 -5.72
C LEU A 59 6.63 0.60 -6.19
N ALA A 60 7.62 0.69 -5.31
CA ALA A 60 8.94 1.24 -5.61
C ALA A 60 9.89 0.23 -6.30
N ARG A 61 9.49 -1.02 -6.49
CA ARG A 61 10.39 -2.10 -6.95
C ARG A 61 11.06 -1.82 -8.30
N HIS A 62 10.49 -0.95 -9.13
CA HIS A 62 10.97 -0.69 -10.49
C HIS A 62 12.16 0.28 -10.56
N GLY A 63 12.69 0.75 -9.41
CA GLY A 63 13.87 1.62 -9.39
C GLY A 63 13.64 2.89 -10.21
N GLU A 64 14.45 3.12 -11.24
CA GLU A 64 14.31 4.25 -12.17
C GLU A 64 12.97 4.22 -12.95
N GLY A 65 12.36 3.06 -13.12
CA GLY A 65 11.04 2.90 -13.75
C GLY A 65 9.85 3.08 -12.80
N SER A 66 10.09 3.42 -11.53
CA SER A 66 9.02 3.52 -10.51
C SER A 66 7.95 4.55 -10.86
N GLU A 67 8.31 5.72 -11.37
CA GLU A 67 7.35 6.75 -11.77
C GLU A 67 6.46 6.30 -12.93
N ALA A 68 7.04 5.64 -13.93
CA ALA A 68 6.29 5.08 -15.06
C ALA A 68 5.33 3.99 -14.59
N TYR A 69 5.78 3.09 -13.72
CA TYR A 69 4.93 2.06 -13.13
C TYR A 69 3.80 2.67 -12.29
N LEU A 70 4.09 3.66 -11.44
CA LEU A 70 3.07 4.34 -10.63
C LEU A 70 2.02 5.02 -11.51
N SER A 71 2.44 5.62 -12.63
CA SER A 71 1.51 6.21 -13.60
C SER A 71 0.57 5.17 -14.21
N ILE A 72 1.11 4.01 -14.62
CA ILE A 72 0.31 2.87 -15.11
C ILE A 72 -0.61 2.36 -14.00
N PHE A 73 -0.06 2.09 -12.83
CA PHE A 73 -0.78 1.61 -11.65
C PHE A 73 -1.93 2.52 -11.26
N MET A 74 -1.79 3.84 -11.42
CA MET A 74 -2.85 4.81 -11.15
C MET A 74 -3.89 4.91 -12.28
N ASN A 75 -3.47 4.93 -13.54
CA ASN A 75 -4.31 5.41 -14.64
C ASN A 75 -4.76 4.34 -15.64
N SER A 76 -4.14 3.15 -15.66
CA SER A 76 -4.45 2.16 -16.69
C SER A 76 -5.82 1.52 -16.49
N GLU A 77 -6.51 1.27 -17.60
CA GLU A 77 -7.56 0.25 -17.64
C GLU A 77 -6.87 -1.12 -17.53
N ALA A 78 -7.18 -1.83 -16.46
CA ALA A 78 -6.56 -3.09 -16.13
C ALA A 78 -7.66 -4.10 -15.80
N PRO A 79 -7.81 -5.18 -16.60
CA PRO A 79 -8.66 -6.29 -16.22
C PRO A 79 -8.29 -6.82 -14.83
N GLU A 80 -9.26 -7.29 -14.06
CA GLU A 80 -9.05 -7.75 -12.68
C GLU A 80 -7.97 -8.84 -12.56
N ASN A 81 -7.84 -9.69 -13.58
CA ASN A 81 -6.87 -10.79 -13.63
C ASN A 81 -5.50 -10.39 -14.19
N SER A 82 -5.33 -9.14 -14.64
CA SER A 82 -4.02 -8.61 -15.03
C SER A 82 -3.14 -8.35 -13.81
N ASN A 83 -1.82 -8.26 -14.00
CA ASN A 83 -0.89 -8.01 -12.90
C ASN A 83 -1.19 -6.69 -12.18
N ILE A 84 -1.59 -5.64 -12.91
CA ILE A 84 -2.02 -4.38 -12.32
C ILE A 84 -3.34 -4.54 -11.55
N GLY A 85 -4.33 -5.23 -12.12
CA GLY A 85 -5.63 -5.47 -11.46
C GLY A 85 -5.47 -6.23 -10.13
N ARG A 86 -4.69 -7.31 -10.16
CA ARG A 86 -4.34 -8.11 -8.98
C ARG A 86 -3.57 -7.30 -7.94
N ALA A 87 -2.59 -6.51 -8.35
CA ALA A 87 -1.84 -5.64 -7.45
C ALA A 87 -2.73 -4.59 -6.77
N ARG A 88 -3.62 -3.94 -7.53
CA ARG A 88 -4.61 -2.97 -7.01
C ARG A 88 -5.51 -3.62 -5.96
N LYS A 89 -5.99 -4.82 -6.24
CA LYS A 89 -6.80 -5.61 -5.31
C LYS A 89 -6.06 -5.88 -4.00
N SER A 90 -4.81 -6.35 -4.06
CA SER A 90 -4.00 -6.61 -2.86
C SER A 90 -3.72 -5.33 -2.06
N VAL A 91 -3.36 -4.22 -2.71
CA VAL A 91 -3.15 -2.92 -2.04
C VAL A 91 -4.43 -2.43 -1.35
N PHE A 92 -5.59 -2.57 -2.01
CA PHE A 92 -6.86 -2.23 -1.41
C PHE A 92 -7.16 -3.09 -0.17
N GLN A 93 -7.00 -4.41 -0.25
CA GLN A 93 -7.23 -5.32 0.89
C GLN A 93 -6.31 -5.00 2.07
N LEU A 94 -5.03 -4.75 1.81
CA LEU A 94 -4.06 -4.35 2.82
C LEU A 94 -4.45 -3.02 3.49
N THR A 95 -4.87 -2.03 2.70
CA THR A 95 -5.35 -0.73 3.21
C THR A 95 -6.59 -0.89 4.08
N LYS A 96 -7.53 -1.75 3.66
CA LYS A 96 -8.73 -2.09 4.43
C LYS A 96 -8.40 -2.79 5.74
N HIS A 97 -7.43 -3.70 5.73
CA HIS A 97 -6.98 -4.39 6.94
C HIS A 97 -6.29 -3.43 7.90
N LEU A 98 -5.40 -2.56 7.40
CA LEU A 98 -4.72 -1.52 8.16
C LEU A 98 -5.71 -0.67 8.97
N VAL A 99 -6.76 -0.17 8.33
CA VAL A 99 -7.80 0.64 8.99
C VAL A 99 -8.52 -0.15 10.06
N ARG A 100 -8.93 -1.40 9.77
CA ARG A 100 -9.60 -2.26 10.77
C ARG A 100 -8.72 -2.51 11.99
N MET A 101 -7.44 -2.80 11.75
CA MET A 101 -6.48 -3.12 12.80
C MET A 101 -6.26 -1.91 13.71
N LEU A 102 -5.94 -0.74 13.16
CA LEU A 102 -5.74 0.48 13.95
C LEU A 102 -7.01 0.95 14.65
N SER A 103 -8.18 0.82 14.02
CA SER A 103 -9.46 1.17 14.66
C SER A 103 -9.86 0.20 15.79
N SER A 104 -9.30 -1.01 15.83
CA SER A 104 -9.63 -2.03 16.84
C SER A 104 -8.92 -1.83 18.18
N VAL A 105 -7.80 -1.11 18.20
CA VAL A 105 -7.02 -0.92 19.43
C VAL A 105 -7.51 0.31 20.18
N GLY A 106 -8.27 0.08 21.25
CA GLY A 106 -8.89 1.15 22.03
C GLY A 106 -7.89 2.14 22.65
N SER A 107 -6.70 1.69 23.04
CA SER A 107 -5.68 2.55 23.68
C SER A 107 -5.11 3.62 22.75
N LEU A 108 -5.07 3.36 21.42
CA LEU A 108 -4.63 4.34 20.41
C LEU A 108 -5.46 5.63 20.44
N ARG A 109 -6.72 5.58 20.92
CA ARG A 109 -7.59 6.75 21.07
C ARG A 109 -7.03 7.79 22.02
N THR A 110 -6.22 7.34 22.97
CA THR A 110 -5.63 8.21 24.00
C THR A 110 -4.16 8.49 23.73
N SER A 111 -3.40 7.50 23.26
CA SER A 111 -1.95 7.61 23.08
C SER A 111 -1.56 8.20 21.72
N GLN A 112 -2.33 7.93 20.66
CA GLN A 112 -1.94 8.19 19.27
C GLN A 112 -3.03 8.90 18.46
N PRO A 113 -3.46 10.10 18.86
CA PRO A 113 -4.59 10.80 18.20
C PRO A 113 -4.30 11.18 16.75
N VAL A 114 -3.03 11.44 16.38
CA VAL A 114 -2.62 11.77 15.01
C VAL A 114 -2.82 10.57 14.08
N ILE A 115 -2.34 9.39 14.50
CA ILE A 115 -2.50 8.13 13.77
C ILE A 115 -3.99 7.83 13.53
N LEU A 116 -4.84 7.97 14.56
CA LEU A 116 -6.27 7.76 14.39
C LEU A 116 -6.95 8.82 13.52
N GLY A 117 -6.48 10.07 13.52
CA GLY A 117 -6.94 11.08 12.57
C GLY A 117 -6.72 10.65 11.12
N LEU A 118 -5.55 10.09 10.82
CA LEU A 118 -5.23 9.56 9.49
C LEU A 118 -6.05 8.31 9.15
N VAL A 119 -6.26 7.41 10.11
CA VAL A 119 -7.14 6.24 9.93
C VAL A 119 -8.58 6.68 9.63
N GLY A 120 -9.11 7.65 10.36
CA GLY A 120 -10.43 8.23 10.11
C GLY A 120 -10.55 8.91 8.75
N ALA A 121 -9.45 9.46 8.21
CA ALA A 121 -9.41 10.00 6.86
C ALA A 121 -9.46 8.91 5.77
N LEU A 122 -8.99 7.68 6.06
CA LEU A 122 -9.04 6.54 5.13
C LEU A 122 -10.42 5.85 5.08
N GLU A 123 -11.15 5.83 6.19
CA GLU A 123 -12.41 5.09 6.33
C GLU A 123 -13.46 5.39 5.23
N PRO A 124 -13.73 6.66 4.85
CA PRO A 124 -14.70 6.95 3.79
C PRO A 124 -14.34 6.33 2.44
N TYR A 125 -13.06 6.29 2.09
CA TYR A 125 -12.62 5.78 0.79
C TYR A 125 -12.70 4.25 0.71
N ILE A 126 -12.44 3.56 1.81
CA ILE A 126 -12.56 2.09 1.90
C ILE A 126 -14.03 1.64 1.89
N THR A 127 -14.96 2.49 2.33
CA THR A 127 -16.39 2.17 2.28
C THR A 127 -17.01 2.42 0.91
N VAL A 128 -16.49 3.39 0.16
CA VAL A 128 -16.98 3.75 -1.18
C VAL A 128 -16.42 2.82 -2.26
N TYR A 129 -15.15 2.44 -2.16
CA TYR A 129 -14.53 1.50 -3.09
C TYR A 129 -14.61 0.09 -2.51
N ASP A 130 -15.23 -0.84 -3.22
CA ASP A 130 -15.43 -2.24 -2.80
C ASP A 130 -14.28 -3.17 -3.19
N GLY A 131 -13.30 -2.66 -3.97
CA GLY A 131 -12.21 -3.45 -4.54
C GLY A 131 -12.55 -4.07 -5.90
N GLU A 132 -13.76 -3.83 -6.40
CA GLU A 132 -14.30 -4.30 -7.68
C GLU A 132 -14.81 -3.08 -8.45
N GLY A 133 -13.90 -2.38 -9.12
CA GLY A 133 -14.26 -1.16 -9.82
C GLY A 133 -13.41 -0.92 -11.06
N ASP A 134 -13.97 -0.14 -11.98
CA ASP A 134 -13.26 0.32 -13.16
C ASP A 134 -12.05 1.19 -12.81
N ALA A 135 -11.27 1.57 -13.82
CA ALA A 135 -10.10 2.42 -13.64
C ALA A 135 -10.41 3.74 -12.92
N GLN A 136 -11.63 4.26 -13.06
CA GLN A 136 -12.04 5.52 -12.43
C GLN A 136 -12.30 5.35 -10.93
N GLY A 137 -12.97 4.27 -10.53
CA GLY A 137 -13.15 3.91 -9.11
C GLY A 137 -11.80 3.75 -8.41
N TRP A 138 -10.89 2.99 -9.02
CA TRP A 138 -9.53 2.85 -8.52
C TRP A 138 -8.79 4.18 -8.42
N LYS A 139 -8.80 4.99 -9.48
CA LYS A 139 -8.12 6.29 -9.51
C LYS A 139 -8.61 7.23 -8.40
N ASN A 140 -9.93 7.27 -8.20
CA ASN A 140 -10.54 8.05 -7.13
C ASN A 140 -10.07 7.56 -5.76
N PHE A 141 -10.14 6.26 -5.50
CA PHE A 141 -9.64 5.66 -4.26
C PHE A 141 -8.16 5.98 -4.03
N TRP A 142 -7.30 5.69 -5.00
CA TRP A 142 -5.85 5.78 -4.84
C TRP A 142 -5.37 7.23 -4.68
N SER A 143 -5.91 8.16 -5.49
CA SER A 143 -5.53 9.58 -5.41
C SER A 143 -5.78 10.23 -4.05
N GLN A 144 -6.78 9.73 -3.31
CA GLN A 144 -7.13 10.23 -1.99
C GLN A 144 -6.41 9.49 -0.87
N THR A 145 -6.21 8.17 -1.02
CA THR A 145 -5.63 7.32 0.03
C THR A 145 -4.12 7.31 0.03
N GLN A 146 -3.46 7.40 -1.13
CA GLN A 146 -2.00 7.40 -1.23
C GLN A 146 -1.31 8.45 -0.33
N PRO A 147 -1.68 9.75 -0.36
CA PRO A 147 -1.02 10.74 0.50
C PRO A 147 -1.21 10.43 1.99
N VAL A 148 -2.39 9.96 2.37
CA VAL A 148 -2.70 9.59 3.76
C VAL A 148 -1.90 8.37 4.21
N LEU A 149 -1.73 7.37 3.33
CA LEU A 149 -0.90 6.18 3.60
C LEU A 149 0.59 6.55 3.76
N LEU A 150 1.10 7.49 2.96
CA LEU A 150 2.47 7.97 3.08
C LEU A 150 2.69 8.70 4.42
N GLU A 151 1.77 9.60 4.78
CA GLU A 151 1.82 10.32 6.06
C GLU A 151 1.69 9.37 7.25
N LEU A 152 0.76 8.41 7.18
CA LEU A 152 0.59 7.39 8.21
C LEU A 152 1.84 6.51 8.35
N GLY A 153 2.47 6.13 7.24
CA GLY A 153 3.74 5.41 7.24
C GLY A 153 4.85 6.17 7.95
N ALA A 154 4.96 7.48 7.73
CA ALA A 154 5.93 8.33 8.41
C ALA A 154 5.69 8.38 9.92
N GLN A 155 4.44 8.63 10.35
CA GLN A 155 4.07 8.65 11.77
C GLN A 155 4.34 7.30 12.45
N LEU A 156 3.96 6.19 11.82
CA LEU A 156 4.20 4.85 12.35
C LEU A 156 5.70 4.54 12.45
N SER A 157 6.51 4.99 11.49
CA SER A 157 7.96 4.80 11.53
C SER A 157 8.61 5.48 12.74
N GLU A 158 8.14 6.67 13.10
CA GLU A 158 8.64 7.41 14.26
C GLU A 158 8.30 6.67 15.56
N GLU A 159 7.06 6.19 15.70
CA GLU A 159 6.61 5.46 16.88
C GLU A 159 7.32 4.11 17.06
N VAL A 160 7.51 3.36 15.97
CA VAL A 160 8.22 2.08 15.99
C VAL A 160 9.70 2.25 16.35
N VAL A 161 10.33 3.36 15.93
CA VAL A 161 11.74 3.66 16.26
C VAL A 161 11.89 4.15 17.72
N GLN A 162 10.90 4.87 18.25
CA GLN A 162 10.96 5.46 19.59
C GLN A 162 10.68 4.48 20.75
N THR A 163 10.31 3.23 20.47
CA THR A 163 10.14 2.18 21.48
C THR A 163 11.36 1.23 21.51
N PRO A 164 12.48 1.60 22.16
CA PRO A 164 13.59 0.68 22.38
C PRO A 164 13.18 -0.44 23.35
N ASP A 165 13.75 -1.63 23.13
CA ASP A 165 13.51 -2.85 23.91
C ASP A 165 13.81 -2.73 25.41
#